data_AF-Q30Y53-F1
#
_entry.id   AF-Q30Y53-F1
#
_cell.length_a   1.000
_cell.length_b   1.000
_cell.length_c   1.000
_cell.angle_alpha   90.00
_cell.angle_beta   90.00
_cell.angle_gamma   90.00
#
_symmetry.space_group_name_H-M   'P 1'
#
loop_
_entity.id
_entity.type
_entity.pdbx_description
1 polymer ?
#
loop_
_entity_poly.entity_id
_entity_poly.type
_entity_poly.pdbx_seq_one_letter_code
_entity_poly.pdbx_strand_id
1 'polypeptide(L)'
;MEPTDNMSQQERFSAYAARLSKMKESRAVREILERELLLEFIRINRGRINEFPLIEAQQRSISELFTLRGLEDPQYERVKNIITGFIQCLNKYGKALENQNPDETQQLIPELSNLEVLLVKSIQGVVFVSALTLDNLSETLTGYFGEQAYKTIDTIIQEEELGVRLWQRYFEAFIDSSVETAFAAMTREEQFSLGREGNLLVLTYRFDNLLRTLDVSPAAPEKSRIQLRFEDEDASFESRRTRKLVMDFLRAEMARTGKPCSESDLAHVSQLICIDPCTAQLDAARTFLHSGAQPEGTTFTRDSALFVLEQVAAIAAGAIIGLNVMREDFLRAPQMLTPKELSVIRALLGPFSLRGLHRVISFVLESQFIAILRRCFGEDAGKMQIRTVRERRVPAAAVADLEKLGMNRIRRNKIWRQDPDDDGSMLFLMASVQELQNIMHLFQMEAALTDAVTKLWDSAAFKVDIRVHINLELLSRTTTNLNQKLAEILARFGISRL
;
A
#
# COMPACT_ATOMS: atom_id res chain seq x y z
N MET A 1 20.99 4.91 26.40
CA MET A 1 21.74 3.65 26.28
C MET A 1 22.61 3.76 25.05
N GLU A 2 23.92 3.57 25.20
CA GLU A 2 24.90 3.63 24.12
C GLU A 2 24.63 2.57 23.04
N PRO A 3 25.12 2.74 21.80
CA PRO A 3 24.87 1.79 20.71
C PRO A 3 25.61 0.47 21.01
N THR A 4 24.85 -0.61 21.18
CA THR A 4 25.34 -2.00 21.28
C THR A 4 25.78 -2.54 19.91
N ASP A 5 26.57 -1.81 19.14
CA ASP A 5 26.85 -2.17 17.74
C ASP A 5 27.95 -3.23 17.57
N ASN A 6 28.60 -3.69 18.65
CA ASN A 6 29.67 -4.71 18.58
C ASN A 6 29.58 -5.76 19.71
N MET A 7 28.40 -6.33 19.96
CA MET A 7 28.30 -7.51 20.82
C MET A 7 28.78 -8.77 20.06
N SER A 8 29.70 -9.52 20.65
CA SER A 8 30.06 -10.86 20.21
C SER A 8 28.85 -11.81 20.29
N GLN A 9 28.92 -12.93 19.56
CA GLN A 9 27.84 -13.92 19.56
C GLN A 9 27.51 -14.45 20.95
N GLN A 10 28.54 -14.71 21.77
CA GLN A 10 28.36 -15.19 23.14
C GLN A 10 27.68 -14.14 24.01
N GLU A 11 28.09 -12.87 23.93
CA GLU A 11 27.46 -11.78 24.67
C GLU A 11 25.98 -11.62 24.32
N ARG A 12 25.61 -11.77 23.03
CA ARG A 12 24.21 -11.72 22.60
C ARG A 12 23.41 -12.87 23.22
N PHE A 13 23.91 -14.10 23.14
CA PHE A 13 23.22 -15.27 23.69
C PHE A 13 23.05 -15.18 25.21
N SER A 14 24.08 -14.71 25.91
CA SER A 14 23.99 -14.46 27.36
C SER A 14 22.97 -13.38 27.69
N ALA A 15 22.89 -12.30 26.91
CA ALA A 15 21.91 -11.24 27.11
C ALA A 15 20.46 -11.74 26.91
N TYR A 16 20.21 -12.53 25.85
CA TYR A 16 18.90 -13.15 25.63
C TYR A 16 18.52 -14.10 26.78
N ALA A 17 19.47 -14.94 27.22
CA ALA A 17 19.24 -15.90 28.29
C ALA A 17 18.93 -15.20 29.63
N ALA A 18 19.68 -14.14 29.96
CA ALA A 18 19.44 -13.34 31.15
C ALA A 18 18.04 -12.67 31.12
N ARG A 19 17.64 -12.12 29.97
CA ARG A 19 16.29 -11.56 29.78
C ARG A 19 15.21 -12.62 29.97
N LEU A 20 15.38 -13.80 29.36
CA LEU A 20 14.45 -14.91 29.48
C LEU A 20 14.31 -15.40 30.93
N SER A 21 15.41 -15.50 31.68
CA SER A 21 15.40 -15.92 33.08
C SER A 21 14.62 -14.95 33.95
N LYS A 22 14.91 -13.64 33.83
CA LYS A 22 14.20 -12.57 34.55
C LYS A 22 12.69 -12.60 34.32
N MET A 23 12.26 -12.88 33.08
CA MET A 23 10.82 -12.95 32.75
C MET A 23 10.11 -14.18 33.36
N LYS A 24 10.83 -15.29 33.53
CA LYS A 24 10.31 -16.50 34.19
C LYS A 24 10.16 -16.29 35.69
N GLU A 25 11.11 -15.60 36.32
CA GLU A 25 11.04 -15.24 37.74
C GLU A 25 9.80 -14.37 38.03
N SER A 26 9.46 -13.45 37.12
CA SER A 26 8.25 -12.61 37.23
C SER A 26 6.94 -13.33 36.87
N ARG A 27 6.95 -14.64 36.58
CA ARG A 27 5.79 -15.44 36.14
C ARG A 27 5.01 -14.80 34.98
N ALA A 28 5.73 -14.24 34.00
CA ALA A 28 5.10 -13.64 32.83
C ALA A 28 4.30 -14.69 32.05
N VAL A 29 3.13 -14.27 31.52
CA VAL A 29 2.36 -15.09 30.58
C VAL A 29 3.18 -15.29 29.30
N ARG A 30 3.04 -16.45 28.66
CA ARG A 30 3.82 -16.84 27.48
C ARG A 30 3.85 -15.78 26.38
N GLU A 31 2.71 -15.17 26.05
CA GLU A 31 2.60 -14.14 25.02
C GLU A 31 3.40 -12.87 25.36
N ILE A 32 3.36 -12.45 26.62
CA ILE A 32 4.12 -11.30 27.13
C ILE A 32 5.62 -11.61 27.07
N LEU A 33 6.01 -12.84 27.44
CA LEU A 33 7.38 -13.31 27.39
C LEU A 33 7.92 -13.33 25.94
N GLU A 34 7.14 -13.86 24.99
CA GLU A 34 7.50 -13.88 23.57
C GLU A 34 7.68 -12.45 23.02
N ARG A 35 6.73 -11.55 23.29
CA ARG A 35 6.79 -10.13 22.88
C ARG A 35 8.01 -9.41 23.44
N GLU A 36 8.24 -9.50 24.75
CA GLU A 36 9.33 -8.82 25.45
C GLU A 36 10.71 -9.37 25.06
N LEU A 37 10.81 -10.69 24.82
CA LEU A 37 12.04 -11.28 24.30
C LEU A 37 12.32 -10.82 22.87
N LEU A 38 11.30 -10.75 22.02
CA LEU A 38 11.43 -10.24 20.65
C LEU A 38 11.86 -8.78 20.61
N LEU A 39 11.36 -7.94 21.51
CA LEU A 39 11.81 -6.56 21.63
C LEU A 39 13.29 -6.47 21.99
N GLU A 40 13.73 -7.26 22.97
CA GLU A 40 15.15 -7.32 23.34
C GLU A 40 16.01 -7.88 22.19
N PHE A 41 15.49 -8.88 21.47
CA PHE A 41 16.13 -9.45 20.29
C PHE A 41 16.36 -8.40 19.19
N ILE A 42 15.33 -7.60 18.88
CA ILE A 42 15.41 -6.53 17.87
C ILE A 42 16.43 -5.48 18.30
N ARG A 43 16.43 -5.08 19.59
CA ARG A 43 17.39 -4.10 20.12
C ARG A 43 18.84 -4.56 19.98
N ILE A 44 19.12 -5.80 20.36
CA ILE A 44 20.47 -6.38 20.29
C ILE A 44 20.92 -6.58 18.84
N ASN A 45 20.01 -6.93 17.93
CA ASN A 45 20.33 -7.17 16.52
C ASN A 45 20.17 -5.95 15.61
N ARG A 46 20.02 -4.75 16.15
CA ARG A 46 19.78 -3.53 15.38
C ARG A 46 20.78 -3.32 14.23
N GLY A 47 22.07 -3.53 14.48
CA GLY A 47 23.12 -3.42 13.45
C GLY A 47 23.18 -4.57 12.43
N ARG A 48 22.46 -5.68 12.68
CA ARG A 48 22.38 -6.86 11.80
C ARG A 48 21.11 -6.91 10.96
N ILE A 49 20.14 -6.06 11.29
CA ILE A 49 18.96 -5.81 10.47
C ILE A 49 19.39 -4.80 9.40
N ASN A 50 19.39 -5.22 8.14
CA ASN A 50 19.75 -4.41 6.97
C ASN A 50 18.75 -3.27 6.80
N GLU A 51 18.87 -2.15 7.50
CA GLU A 51 18.22 -0.85 7.27
C GLU A 51 18.48 0.06 8.47
N PHE A 52 18.27 1.37 8.29
CA PHE A 52 18.53 2.41 9.30
C PHE A 52 17.95 2.05 10.68
N PRO A 53 18.53 2.58 11.77
CA PRO A 53 18.01 2.38 13.11
C PRO A 53 16.49 2.57 13.25
N LEU A 54 15.77 1.45 13.39
CA LEU A 54 14.33 1.45 13.69
C LEU A 54 14.05 2.29 14.94
N ILE A 55 13.11 3.22 14.85
CA ILE A 55 12.63 3.95 16.03
C ILE A 55 11.84 3.01 16.94
N GLU A 56 11.67 3.40 18.21
CA GLU A 56 11.07 2.51 19.21
C GLU A 56 9.64 2.07 18.82
N ALA A 57 8.84 2.96 18.25
CA ALA A 57 7.50 2.67 17.74
C ALA A 57 7.50 1.56 16.68
N GLN A 58 8.45 1.58 15.75
CA GLN A 58 8.61 0.55 14.72
C GLN A 58 9.04 -0.80 15.32
N GLN A 59 9.95 -0.78 16.30
CA GLN A 59 10.38 -2.01 17.00
C GLN A 59 9.20 -2.68 17.72
N ARG A 60 8.38 -1.88 18.42
CA ARG A 60 7.15 -2.35 19.07
C ARG A 60 6.17 -2.94 18.07
N SER A 61 5.99 -2.25 16.95
CA SER A 61 5.10 -2.70 15.87
C SER A 61 5.50 -4.07 15.32
N ILE A 62 6.80 -4.29 15.04
CA ILE A 62 7.30 -5.58 14.53
C ILE A 62 7.08 -6.70 15.54
N SER A 63 7.32 -6.44 16.83
CA SER A 63 7.05 -7.42 17.88
C SER A 63 5.56 -7.80 17.94
N GLU A 64 4.66 -6.82 17.85
CA GLU A 64 3.22 -7.08 17.84
C GLU A 64 2.74 -7.80 16.57
N LEU A 65 3.37 -7.54 15.42
CA LEU A 65 3.10 -8.28 14.17
C LEU A 65 3.36 -9.78 14.33
N PHE A 66 4.46 -10.15 14.99
CA PHE A 66 4.84 -11.55 15.19
C PHE A 66 4.24 -12.23 16.41
N THR A 67 3.40 -11.56 17.19
CA THR A 67 2.81 -12.15 18.41
C THR A 67 1.29 -12.09 18.44
N LEU A 68 0.70 -10.97 18.02
CA LEU A 68 -0.73 -10.72 18.16
C LEU A 68 -1.42 -10.52 16.82
N ARG A 69 -0.90 -9.65 15.96
CA ARG A 69 -1.62 -9.24 14.74
C ARG A 69 -1.45 -10.21 13.58
N GLY A 70 -0.34 -10.93 13.51
CA GLY A 70 -0.07 -11.91 12.47
C GLY A 70 -0.72 -13.27 12.67
N LEU A 71 -1.43 -13.52 13.78
CA LEU A 71 -1.93 -14.86 14.16
C LEU A 71 -2.80 -15.54 13.09
N GLU A 72 -3.57 -14.76 12.35
CA GLU A 72 -4.47 -15.28 11.30
C GLU A 72 -3.75 -15.49 9.96
N ASP A 73 -2.52 -15.00 9.81
CA ASP A 73 -1.77 -15.09 8.57
C ASP A 73 -1.29 -16.54 8.31
N PRO A 74 -1.43 -17.06 7.08
CA PRO A 74 -0.95 -18.38 6.70
C PRO A 74 0.51 -18.66 7.01
N GLN A 75 1.37 -17.64 6.94
CA GLN A 75 2.81 -17.77 7.14
C GLN A 75 3.22 -17.68 8.61
N TYR A 76 2.27 -17.36 9.49
CA TYR A 76 2.54 -17.19 10.91
C TYR A 76 3.13 -18.45 11.56
N GLU A 77 2.68 -19.64 11.18
CA GLU A 77 3.21 -20.89 11.76
C GLU A 77 4.72 -21.03 11.56
N ARG A 78 5.24 -20.62 10.40
CA ARG A 78 6.69 -20.68 10.14
C ARG A 78 7.45 -19.79 11.11
N VAL A 79 7.03 -18.53 11.25
CA VAL A 79 7.68 -17.57 12.14
C VAL A 79 7.52 -18.01 13.60
N LYS A 80 6.34 -18.49 13.99
CA LYS A 80 6.07 -19.04 15.31
C LYS A 80 6.98 -20.22 15.66
N ASN A 81 7.25 -21.11 14.70
CA ASN A 81 8.15 -22.24 14.89
C ASN A 81 9.59 -21.77 15.11
N ILE A 82 10.05 -20.76 14.37
CA ILE A 82 11.37 -20.14 14.56
C ILE A 82 11.46 -19.51 15.97
N ILE A 83 10.46 -18.71 16.37
CA ILE A 83 10.40 -18.06 17.70
C ILE A 83 10.41 -19.11 18.82
N THR A 84 9.55 -20.12 18.69
CA THR A 84 9.42 -21.19 19.70
C THR A 84 10.72 -21.99 19.79
N GLY A 85 11.31 -22.36 18.65
CA GLY A 85 12.59 -23.06 18.60
C GLY A 85 13.72 -22.24 19.24
N PHE A 86 13.80 -20.95 18.93
CA PHE A 86 14.77 -20.03 19.51
C PHE A 86 14.64 -19.97 21.04
N ILE A 87 13.42 -19.78 21.57
CA ILE A 87 13.17 -19.74 23.02
C ILE A 87 13.54 -21.07 23.69
N GLN A 88 13.20 -22.20 23.07
CA GLN A 88 13.50 -23.53 23.61
C GLN A 88 15.00 -23.79 23.65
N CYS A 89 15.72 -23.51 22.54
CA CYS A 89 17.16 -23.66 22.45
C CYS A 89 17.87 -22.71 23.44
N LEU A 90 17.43 -21.45 23.51
CA LEU A 90 17.95 -20.46 24.46
C LEU A 90 17.75 -20.87 25.93
N ASN A 91 16.63 -21.50 26.25
CA ASN A 91 16.37 -22.02 27.59
C ASN A 91 17.31 -23.19 27.95
N LYS A 92 17.57 -24.11 27.00
CA LYS A 92 18.55 -25.19 27.21
C LYS A 92 19.95 -24.61 27.40
N TYR A 93 20.31 -23.62 26.57
CA TYR A 93 21.58 -22.91 26.66
C TYR A 93 21.77 -22.21 28.01
N GLY A 94 20.76 -21.48 28.50
CA GLY A 94 20.78 -20.84 29.81
C GLY A 94 21.00 -21.83 30.96
N LYS A 95 20.32 -22.99 30.92
CA LYS A 95 20.51 -24.06 31.91
C LYS A 95 21.91 -24.68 31.86
N ALA A 96 22.44 -24.90 30.66
CA ALA A 96 23.80 -25.44 30.48
C ALA A 96 24.85 -24.48 31.05
N LEU A 97 24.65 -23.16 30.89
CA LEU A 97 25.49 -22.13 31.50
C LEU A 97 25.40 -22.14 33.04
N GLU A 98 24.18 -22.20 33.60
CA GLU A 98 23.96 -22.26 35.06
C GLU A 98 24.60 -23.51 35.68
N ASN A 99 24.49 -24.65 35.00
CA ASN A 99 25.07 -25.93 35.42
C ASN A 99 26.57 -26.07 35.12
N GLN A 100 27.20 -25.05 34.54
CA GLN A 100 28.62 -25.05 34.15
C GLN A 100 29.00 -26.24 33.25
N ASN A 101 28.14 -26.59 32.29
CA ASN A 101 28.35 -27.68 31.34
C ASN A 101 28.87 -27.15 29.98
N PRO A 102 30.20 -27.05 29.77
CA PRO A 102 30.77 -26.42 28.57
C PRO A 102 30.49 -27.22 27.29
N ASP A 103 30.42 -28.54 27.37
CA ASP A 103 30.22 -29.41 26.20
C ASP A 103 28.80 -29.24 25.63
N GLU A 104 27.79 -29.25 26.51
CA GLU A 104 26.39 -29.01 26.14
C GLU A 104 26.20 -27.57 25.62
N THR A 105 26.88 -26.61 26.24
CA THR A 105 26.87 -25.21 25.77
C THR A 105 27.42 -25.10 24.36
N GLN A 106 28.56 -25.73 24.06
CA GLN A 106 29.17 -25.71 22.72
C GLN A 106 28.31 -26.40 21.67
N GLN A 107 27.61 -27.49 22.02
CA GLN A 107 26.72 -28.21 21.11
C GLN A 107 25.48 -27.39 20.70
N LEU A 108 24.99 -26.50 21.58
CA LEU A 108 23.80 -25.67 21.33
C LEU A 108 24.09 -24.41 20.51
N ILE A 109 25.35 -23.96 20.44
CA ILE A 109 25.73 -22.72 19.73
C ILE A 109 25.33 -22.73 18.24
N PRO A 110 25.59 -23.79 17.44
CA PRO A 110 25.21 -23.80 16.03
C PRO A 110 23.70 -23.71 15.81
N GLU A 111 22.90 -24.45 16.58
CA GLU A 111 21.44 -24.42 16.49
C GLU A 111 20.90 -23.04 16.86
N LEU A 112 21.39 -22.46 17.97
CA LEU A 112 20.98 -21.15 18.42
C LEU A 112 21.38 -20.04 17.42
N SER A 113 22.55 -20.16 16.81
CA SER A 113 23.02 -19.27 15.75
C SER A 113 22.14 -19.32 14.51
N ASN A 114 21.75 -20.52 14.07
CA ASN A 114 20.87 -20.67 12.92
C ASN A 114 19.49 -20.07 13.19
N LEU A 115 18.92 -20.34 14.37
CA LEU A 115 17.63 -19.78 14.80
C LEU A 115 17.68 -18.25 14.93
N GLU A 116 18.78 -17.70 15.46
CA GLU A 116 19.02 -16.26 15.52
C GLU A 116 18.99 -15.65 14.11
N VAL A 117 19.71 -16.25 13.16
CA VAL A 117 19.74 -15.77 11.76
C VAL A 117 18.37 -15.85 11.10
N LEU A 118 17.63 -16.96 11.26
CA LEU A 118 16.28 -17.09 10.69
C LEU A 118 15.30 -16.07 11.28
N LEU A 119 15.43 -15.75 12.57
CA LEU A 119 14.62 -14.73 13.22
C LEU A 119 14.98 -13.32 12.73
N VAL A 120 16.27 -13.01 12.59
CA VAL A 120 16.74 -11.76 11.95
C VAL A 120 16.17 -11.65 10.54
N LYS A 121 16.23 -12.72 9.75
CA LYS A 121 15.67 -12.75 8.39
C LYS A 121 14.16 -12.52 8.36
N SER A 122 13.42 -13.11 9.31
CA SER A 122 11.98 -12.87 9.42
C SER A 122 11.66 -11.40 9.72
N ILE A 123 12.37 -10.80 10.69
CA ILE A 123 12.27 -9.37 11.00
C ILE A 123 12.63 -8.52 9.79
N GLN A 124 13.69 -8.89 9.06
CA GLN A 124 14.15 -8.19 7.88
C GLN A 124 13.06 -8.05 6.81
N GLY A 125 12.29 -9.11 6.57
CA GLY A 125 11.17 -9.08 5.63
C GLY A 125 10.11 -8.04 6.00
N VAL A 126 9.77 -7.93 7.30
CA VAL A 126 8.83 -6.91 7.80
C VAL A 126 9.41 -5.50 7.65
N VAL A 127 10.70 -5.33 7.91
CA VAL A 127 11.38 -4.03 7.77
C VAL A 127 11.36 -3.58 6.31
N PHE A 128 11.72 -4.45 5.36
CA PHE A 128 11.69 -4.10 3.94
C PHE A 128 10.30 -3.72 3.46
N VAL A 129 9.27 -4.48 3.84
CA VAL A 129 7.91 -4.20 3.34
C VAL A 129 7.31 -2.96 3.97
N SER A 130 7.54 -2.75 5.27
CA SER A 130 7.02 -1.57 5.96
C SER A 130 7.68 -0.29 5.47
N ALA A 131 9.01 -0.30 5.31
CA ALA A 131 9.73 0.84 4.78
C ALA A 131 9.36 1.14 3.32
N LEU A 132 9.36 0.15 2.41
CA LEU A 132 8.94 0.39 1.02
C LEU A 132 7.49 0.90 0.92
N THR A 133 6.58 0.38 1.76
CA THR A 133 5.19 0.84 1.78
C THR A 133 5.08 2.29 2.25
N LEU A 134 5.78 2.65 3.33
CA LEU A 134 5.79 4.01 3.85
C LEU A 134 6.47 4.98 2.89
N ASP A 135 7.56 4.58 2.25
CA ASP A 135 8.27 5.40 1.27
C ASP A 135 7.38 5.67 0.06
N ASN A 136 6.75 4.63 -0.51
CA ASN A 136 5.81 4.79 -1.61
C ASN A 136 4.60 5.65 -1.22
N LEU A 137 4.08 5.51 0.00
CA LEU A 137 3.01 6.36 0.50
C LEU A 137 3.47 7.81 0.59
N SER A 138 4.65 8.06 1.16
CA SER A 138 5.22 9.39 1.34
C SER A 138 5.45 10.06 -0.01
N GLU A 139 5.97 9.32 -0.99
CA GLU A 139 6.13 9.79 -2.37
C GLU A 139 4.77 10.13 -3.00
N THR A 140 3.78 9.24 -2.85
CA THR A 140 2.44 9.47 -3.41
C THR A 140 1.80 10.70 -2.77
N LEU A 141 1.86 10.83 -1.44
CA LEU A 141 1.30 11.96 -0.71
C LEU A 141 2.01 13.27 -1.07
N THR A 142 3.33 13.29 -1.12
CA THR A 142 4.10 14.49 -1.51
C THR A 142 3.75 14.91 -2.94
N GLY A 143 3.51 13.97 -3.85
CA GLY A 143 3.05 14.26 -5.20
C GLY A 143 1.65 14.91 -5.28
N TYR A 144 0.78 14.68 -4.29
CA TYR A 144 -0.54 15.34 -4.21
C TYR A 144 -0.50 16.62 -3.37
N PHE A 145 0.26 16.64 -2.29
CA PHE A 145 0.14 17.64 -1.23
C PHE A 145 1.38 18.54 -1.10
N GLY A 146 2.37 18.42 -1.99
CA GLY A 146 3.58 19.24 -2.02
C GLY A 146 4.60 18.88 -0.93
N GLU A 147 5.74 19.58 -0.94
CA GLU A 147 6.87 19.34 -0.01
C GLU A 147 6.49 19.52 1.48
N GLN A 148 5.49 20.37 1.76
CA GLN A 148 4.93 20.55 3.09
C GLN A 148 4.38 19.25 3.70
N ALA A 149 4.03 18.26 2.88
CA ALA A 149 3.57 16.95 3.33
C ALA A 149 4.61 16.22 4.17
N TYR A 150 5.91 16.39 3.87
CA TYR A 150 7.00 15.69 4.56
C TYR A 150 6.96 15.90 6.07
N LYS A 151 6.78 17.14 6.52
CA LYS A 151 6.75 17.44 7.95
C LYS A 151 5.61 16.71 8.66
N THR A 152 4.44 16.64 8.02
CA THR A 152 3.27 15.94 8.55
C THR A 152 3.50 14.42 8.55
N ILE A 153 4.04 13.87 7.47
CA ILE A 153 4.44 12.45 7.36
C ILE A 153 5.42 12.07 8.47
N ASP A 154 6.51 12.83 8.63
CA ASP A 154 7.55 12.58 9.63
C ASP A 154 6.98 12.62 11.05
N THR A 155 6.11 13.59 11.33
CA THR A 155 5.43 13.70 12.63
C THR A 155 4.59 12.45 12.90
N ILE A 156 3.79 12.02 11.92
CA ILE A 156 2.95 10.82 12.06
C ILE A 156 3.81 9.56 12.28
N ILE A 157 4.90 9.38 11.52
CA ILE A 157 5.79 8.23 11.64
C ILE A 157 6.51 8.21 13.00
N GLN A 158 6.87 9.38 13.54
CA GLN A 158 7.55 9.48 14.85
C GLN A 158 6.61 9.23 16.03
N GLU A 159 5.35 9.64 15.93
CA GLU A 159 4.38 9.58 17.03
C GLU A 159 3.63 8.26 17.11
N GLU A 160 3.40 7.60 15.97
CA GLU A 160 2.46 6.47 15.88
C GLU A 160 3.15 5.14 15.56
N GLU A 161 2.68 4.06 16.20
CA GLU A 161 3.07 2.70 15.86
C GLU A 161 2.41 2.25 14.53
N LEU A 162 3.07 1.40 13.75
CA LEU A 162 2.52 0.83 12.51
C LEU A 162 1.26 0.03 12.84
N GLY A 163 0.09 0.60 12.58
CA GLY A 163 -1.21 -0.02 12.82
C GLY A 163 -2.36 0.87 12.36
N VAL A 164 -3.59 0.52 12.76
CA VAL A 164 -4.81 1.25 12.33
C VAL A 164 -4.72 2.74 12.65
N ARG A 165 -4.15 3.12 13.80
CA ARG A 165 -4.07 4.52 14.24
C ARG A 165 -3.17 5.37 13.34
N LEU A 166 -2.02 4.84 12.93
CA LEU A 166 -1.13 5.48 11.96
C LEU A 166 -1.89 5.82 10.67
N TRP A 167 -2.61 4.85 10.12
CA TRP A 167 -3.41 5.05 8.91
C TRP A 167 -4.53 6.07 9.12
N GLN A 168 -5.23 6.02 10.27
CA GLN A 168 -6.24 7.02 10.60
C GLN A 168 -5.66 8.44 10.59
N ARG A 169 -4.49 8.64 11.18
CA ARG A 169 -3.80 9.93 11.18
C ARG A 169 -3.47 10.40 9.76
N TYR A 170 -3.07 9.50 8.86
CA TYR A 170 -2.89 9.82 7.43
C TYR A 170 -4.21 10.23 6.75
N PHE A 171 -5.30 9.48 6.95
CA PHE A 171 -6.61 9.83 6.40
C PHE A 171 -7.10 11.18 6.95
N GLU A 172 -7.02 11.40 8.26
CA GLU A 172 -7.40 12.65 8.91
C GLU A 172 -6.61 13.85 8.34
N ALA A 173 -5.29 13.72 8.26
CA ALA A 173 -4.40 14.82 7.86
C ALA A 173 -4.47 15.15 6.37
N PHE A 174 -4.52 14.14 5.50
CA PHE A 174 -4.37 14.34 4.06
C PHE A 174 -5.68 14.21 3.28
N ILE A 175 -6.61 13.38 3.73
CA ILE A 175 -7.87 13.15 3.02
C ILE A 175 -8.96 14.01 3.62
N ASP A 176 -9.31 13.80 4.89
CA ASP A 176 -10.48 14.43 5.51
C ASP A 176 -10.31 15.95 5.55
N SER A 177 -9.17 16.43 6.06
CA SER A 177 -8.89 17.87 6.14
C SER A 177 -8.88 18.55 4.77
N SER A 178 -8.30 17.90 3.76
CA SER A 178 -8.21 18.45 2.40
C SER A 178 -9.57 18.52 1.73
N VAL A 179 -10.38 17.46 1.86
CA VAL A 179 -11.72 17.39 1.26
C VAL A 179 -12.67 18.36 1.94
N GLU A 180 -12.61 18.50 3.27
CA GLU A 180 -13.40 19.50 4.02
C GLU A 180 -13.02 20.93 3.63
N THR A 181 -11.73 21.21 3.53
CA THR A 181 -11.21 22.52 3.08
C THR A 181 -11.65 22.83 1.66
N ALA A 182 -11.52 21.86 0.74
CA ALA A 182 -11.94 22.00 -0.65
C ALA A 182 -13.45 22.23 -0.76
N PHE A 183 -14.27 21.47 -0.04
CA PHE A 183 -15.72 21.67 -0.03
C PHE A 183 -16.10 23.07 0.47
N ALA A 184 -15.48 23.53 1.56
CA ALA A 184 -15.72 24.88 2.10
C ALA A 184 -15.30 25.98 1.11
N ALA A 185 -14.16 25.82 0.43
CA ALA A 185 -13.68 26.75 -0.59
C ALA A 185 -14.60 26.79 -1.81
N MET A 186 -14.98 25.61 -2.35
CA MET A 186 -15.89 25.50 -3.48
C MET A 186 -17.24 26.17 -3.22
N THR A 187 -17.77 26.03 -2.01
CA THR A 187 -19.02 26.68 -1.62
C THR A 187 -18.87 28.19 -1.47
N ARG A 188 -17.76 28.66 -0.88
CA ARG A 188 -17.48 30.10 -0.70
C ARG A 188 -17.26 30.83 -2.03
N GLU A 189 -16.59 30.17 -2.97
CA GLU A 189 -16.24 30.71 -4.28
C GLU A 189 -17.29 30.40 -5.36
N GLU A 190 -18.44 29.86 -4.96
CA GLU A 190 -19.54 29.48 -5.86
C GLU A 190 -19.09 28.56 -7.02
N GLN A 191 -18.12 27.68 -6.76
CA GLN A 191 -17.57 26.70 -7.71
C GLN A 191 -18.46 25.44 -7.82
N PHE A 192 -19.77 25.66 -7.94
CA PHE A 192 -20.80 24.66 -8.19
C PHE A 192 -21.78 25.21 -9.23
N SER A 193 -22.53 24.33 -9.89
CA SER A 193 -23.58 24.76 -10.82
C SER A 193 -24.93 24.17 -10.46
N LEU A 194 -25.98 24.99 -10.57
CA LEU A 194 -27.37 24.58 -10.42
C LEU A 194 -28.02 24.42 -11.79
N GLY A 195 -28.64 23.27 -12.01
CA GLY A 195 -29.41 22.97 -13.21
C GLY A 195 -30.74 22.34 -12.86
N ARG A 196 -31.65 22.28 -13.84
CA ARG A 196 -32.93 21.59 -13.72
C ARG A 196 -33.03 20.48 -14.75
N GLU A 197 -33.28 19.26 -14.29
CA GLU A 197 -33.51 18.08 -15.14
C GLU A 197 -34.93 17.55 -14.85
N GLY A 198 -35.92 18.07 -15.58
CA GLY A 198 -37.33 17.74 -15.35
C GLY A 198 -37.82 18.13 -13.95
N ASN A 199 -38.16 17.13 -13.13
CA ASN A 199 -38.57 17.28 -11.73
C ASN A 199 -37.39 17.23 -10.73
N LEU A 200 -36.15 17.24 -11.21
CA LEU A 200 -34.96 17.24 -10.38
C LEU A 200 -34.27 18.60 -10.43
N LEU A 201 -33.96 19.14 -9.25
CA LEU A 201 -32.94 20.18 -9.12
C LEU A 201 -31.58 19.49 -8.98
N VAL A 202 -30.61 19.86 -9.81
CA VAL A 202 -29.30 19.20 -9.88
C VAL A 202 -28.22 20.17 -9.48
N LEU A 203 -27.55 19.87 -8.39
CA LEU A 203 -26.37 20.59 -7.91
C LEU A 203 -25.13 19.81 -8.34
N THR A 204 -24.27 20.42 -9.14
CA THR A 204 -23.08 19.77 -9.70
C THR A 204 -21.82 20.35 -9.09
N TYR A 205 -21.02 19.47 -8.50
CA TYR A 205 -19.67 19.75 -8.02
C TYR A 205 -18.66 19.07 -8.94
N ARG A 206 -17.67 19.83 -9.39
CA ARG A 206 -16.62 19.31 -10.27
C ARG A 206 -15.47 18.82 -9.42
N PHE A 207 -15.09 17.55 -9.58
CA PHE A 207 -14.01 16.98 -8.78
C PHE A 207 -12.65 17.64 -9.08
N ASP A 208 -12.44 18.14 -10.30
CA ASP A 208 -11.23 18.89 -10.65
C ASP A 208 -11.02 20.12 -9.76
N ASN A 209 -12.08 20.76 -9.27
CA ASN A 209 -11.95 21.90 -8.36
C ASN A 209 -11.38 21.48 -7.01
N LEU A 210 -11.75 20.30 -6.52
CA LEU A 210 -11.11 19.70 -5.35
C LEU A 210 -9.64 19.39 -5.64
N LEU A 211 -9.34 18.77 -6.79
CA LEU A 211 -7.96 18.46 -7.17
C LEU A 211 -7.08 19.71 -7.34
N ARG A 212 -7.64 20.85 -7.76
CA ARG A 212 -6.92 22.13 -7.86
C ARG A 212 -6.51 22.72 -6.51
N THR A 213 -7.15 22.32 -5.41
CA THR A 213 -6.73 22.71 -4.05
C THR A 213 -5.52 21.93 -3.56
N LEU A 214 -5.16 20.86 -4.28
CA LEU A 214 -3.99 20.04 -3.99
C LEU A 214 -2.76 20.67 -4.65
N ASP A 215 -1.66 20.75 -3.90
CA ASP A 215 -0.40 21.29 -4.39
C ASP A 215 0.38 20.21 -5.15
N VAL A 216 -0.04 19.98 -6.39
CA VAL A 216 0.57 18.97 -7.26
C VAL A 216 1.95 19.47 -7.71
N SER A 217 2.95 19.30 -6.84
CA SER A 217 4.34 19.53 -7.20
C SER A 217 4.88 18.34 -8.01
N PRO A 218 5.44 18.57 -9.20
CA PRO A 218 6.03 17.51 -10.02
C PRO A 218 7.45 17.14 -9.59
N ALA A 219 8.00 17.76 -8.54
CA ALA A 219 9.34 17.42 -8.07
C ALA A 219 9.32 15.99 -7.49
N ALA A 220 9.96 15.07 -8.21
CA ALA A 220 10.07 13.69 -7.74
C ALA A 220 10.82 13.70 -6.40
N PRO A 221 10.23 13.11 -5.35
CA PRO A 221 10.85 13.05 -4.04
C PRO A 221 12.16 12.28 -4.11
N GLU A 222 13.08 12.58 -3.19
CA GLU A 222 14.33 11.81 -3.08
C GLU A 222 13.99 10.37 -2.67
N LYS A 223 14.34 9.40 -3.54
CA LYS A 223 14.03 8.00 -3.29
C LYS A 223 14.87 7.43 -2.17
N SER A 224 14.26 6.63 -1.32
CA SER A 224 14.97 5.92 -0.26
C SER A 224 15.92 4.86 -0.82
N ARG A 225 16.86 4.40 0.01
CA ARG A 225 17.75 3.29 -0.32
C ARG A 225 16.99 2.02 -0.70
N ILE A 226 15.86 1.75 -0.05
CA ILE A 226 15.03 0.56 -0.33
C ILE A 226 14.32 0.71 -1.66
N GLN A 227 13.75 1.89 -1.96
CA GLN A 227 13.11 2.14 -3.24
C GLN A 227 14.11 1.98 -4.39
N LEU A 228 15.31 2.56 -4.25
CA LEU A 228 16.38 2.42 -5.24
C LEU A 228 16.77 0.96 -5.46
N ARG A 229 17.03 0.21 -4.37
CA ARG A 229 17.37 -1.22 -4.48
C ARG A 229 16.23 -2.05 -5.05
N PHE A 230 14.98 -1.77 -4.65
CA PHE A 230 13.81 -2.45 -5.19
C PHE A 230 13.68 -2.24 -6.70
N GLU A 231 13.94 -1.03 -7.20
CA GLU A 231 13.93 -0.70 -8.63
C GLU A 231 15.13 -1.32 -9.38
N ASP A 232 16.31 -1.32 -8.77
CA ASP A 232 17.52 -1.91 -9.34
C ASP A 232 17.40 -3.43 -9.56
N GLU A 233 16.62 -4.14 -8.73
CA GLU A 233 16.38 -5.58 -8.89
C GLU A 233 15.65 -5.94 -10.20
N ASP A 234 15.08 -4.95 -10.92
CA ASP A 234 14.50 -5.16 -12.25
C ASP A 234 15.41 -4.68 -13.39
N ALA A 235 16.52 -4.02 -13.08
CA ALA A 235 17.40 -3.39 -14.07
C ALA A 235 18.29 -4.40 -14.81
N SER A 236 18.93 -5.33 -14.08
CA SER A 236 19.91 -6.27 -14.64
C SER A 236 19.32 -7.62 -15.05
N PHE A 237 19.97 -8.33 -15.98
CA PHE A 237 19.56 -9.69 -16.36
C PHE A 237 19.71 -10.68 -15.20
N GLU A 238 20.80 -10.58 -14.43
CA GLU A 238 21.06 -11.45 -13.27
C GLU A 238 20.06 -11.21 -12.14
N SER A 239 19.68 -9.96 -11.88
CA SER A 239 18.64 -9.62 -10.89
C SER A 239 17.28 -10.18 -11.30
N ARG A 240 16.89 -10.00 -12.57
CA ARG A 240 15.64 -10.60 -13.11
C ARG A 240 15.65 -12.12 -13.05
N ARG A 241 16.79 -12.77 -13.30
CA ARG A 241 16.96 -14.23 -13.15
C ARG A 241 16.81 -14.65 -11.69
N THR A 242 17.49 -13.99 -10.77
CA THR A 242 17.43 -14.26 -9.33
C THR A 242 16.00 -14.10 -8.80
N ARG A 243 15.34 -13.00 -9.13
CA ARG A 243 13.94 -12.75 -8.80
C ARG A 243 13.02 -13.86 -9.30
N LYS A 244 13.20 -14.32 -10.54
CA LYS A 244 12.39 -15.42 -11.10
C LYS A 244 12.60 -16.71 -10.32
N LEU A 245 13.85 -17.04 -9.98
CA LEU A 245 14.18 -18.23 -9.18
C LEU A 245 13.58 -18.17 -7.77
N VAL A 246 13.65 -17.00 -7.13
CA VAL A 246 13.02 -16.73 -5.83
C VAL A 246 11.50 -16.90 -5.95
N MET A 247 10.88 -16.28 -6.96
CA MET A 247 9.44 -16.38 -7.18
C MET A 247 8.98 -17.82 -7.40
N ASP A 248 9.69 -18.60 -8.21
CA ASP A 248 9.35 -20.01 -8.45
C ASP A 248 9.54 -20.87 -7.19
N PHE A 249 10.58 -20.58 -6.39
CA PHE A 249 10.79 -21.21 -5.09
C PHE A 249 9.65 -20.90 -4.12
N LEU A 250 9.30 -19.62 -3.95
CA LEU A 250 8.22 -19.20 -3.07
C LEU A 250 6.86 -19.74 -3.54
N ARG A 251 6.59 -19.77 -4.84
CA ARG A 251 5.37 -20.38 -5.39
C ARG A 251 5.24 -21.84 -4.95
N ALA A 252 6.33 -22.59 -5.02
CA ALA A 252 6.37 -23.99 -4.58
C ALA A 252 6.21 -24.14 -3.07
N GLU A 253 6.79 -23.25 -2.26
CA GLU A 253 6.60 -23.23 -0.80
C GLU A 253 5.15 -22.93 -0.41
N MET A 254 4.54 -21.89 -1.00
CA MET A 254 3.15 -21.49 -0.72
C MET A 254 2.13 -22.56 -1.15
N ALA A 255 2.42 -23.28 -2.24
CA ALA A 255 1.58 -24.40 -2.68
C ALA A 255 1.52 -25.53 -1.63
N ARG A 256 2.61 -25.76 -0.88
CA ARG A 256 2.64 -26.78 0.19
C ARG A 256 1.84 -26.37 1.42
N THR A 257 1.70 -25.07 1.69
CA THR A 257 0.92 -24.56 2.84
C THR A 257 -0.58 -24.46 2.55
N GLY A 258 -1.04 -24.79 1.34
CA GLY A 258 -2.47 -24.86 0.98
C GLY A 258 -3.20 -23.51 0.94
N LYS A 259 -2.48 -22.40 1.07
CA LYS A 259 -3.03 -21.03 1.05
C LYS A 259 -2.21 -20.19 0.06
N PRO A 260 -2.69 -20.04 -1.18
CA PRO A 260 -1.93 -19.34 -2.21
C PRO A 260 -1.89 -17.83 -1.95
N CYS A 261 -0.71 -17.24 -2.09
CA CYS A 261 -0.52 -15.79 -2.19
C CYS A 261 -1.01 -15.32 -3.57
N SER A 262 -1.50 -14.08 -3.69
CA SER A 262 -1.85 -13.55 -5.02
C SER A 262 -0.59 -13.44 -5.88
N GLU A 263 -0.71 -13.66 -7.20
CA GLU A 263 0.46 -13.62 -8.09
C GLU A 263 1.15 -12.23 -8.06
N SER A 264 0.37 -11.16 -7.88
CA SER A 264 0.91 -9.80 -7.72
C SER A 264 1.69 -9.63 -6.43
N ASP A 265 1.18 -10.15 -5.30
CA ASP A 265 1.87 -10.08 -4.02
C ASP A 265 3.14 -10.94 -4.06
N LEU A 266 3.07 -12.13 -4.66
CA LEU A 266 4.21 -13.01 -4.82
C LEU A 266 5.31 -12.36 -5.67
N ALA A 267 4.95 -11.75 -6.80
CA ALA A 267 5.91 -11.04 -7.66
C ALA A 267 6.55 -9.84 -6.97
N HIS A 268 5.80 -9.13 -6.13
CA HIS A 268 6.28 -7.99 -5.34
C HIS A 268 7.21 -8.44 -4.21
N VAL A 269 6.78 -9.40 -3.38
CA VAL A 269 7.61 -9.94 -2.29
C VAL A 269 8.88 -10.58 -2.84
N SER A 270 8.81 -11.31 -3.96
CA SER A 270 9.99 -11.91 -4.57
C SER A 270 11.02 -10.88 -4.99
N GLN A 271 10.58 -9.72 -5.52
CA GLN A 271 11.48 -8.60 -5.84
C GLN A 271 12.04 -7.97 -4.58
N LEU A 272 11.18 -7.73 -3.58
CA LEU A 272 11.56 -7.07 -2.34
C LEU A 272 12.62 -7.84 -1.56
N ILE A 273 12.49 -9.16 -1.43
CA ILE A 273 13.45 -9.95 -0.65
C ILE A 273 14.78 -10.14 -1.36
N CYS A 274 14.86 -9.90 -2.69
CA CYS A 274 16.13 -9.94 -3.43
C CYS A 274 17.10 -8.83 -2.97
N ILE A 275 16.61 -7.80 -2.28
CA ILE A 275 17.43 -6.80 -1.58
C ILE A 275 18.36 -7.46 -0.55
N ASP A 276 17.97 -8.61 0.01
CA ASP A 276 18.83 -9.36 0.93
C ASP A 276 19.88 -10.19 0.17
N PRO A 277 21.18 -10.05 0.51
CA PRO A 277 22.25 -10.78 -0.15
C PRO A 277 22.14 -12.32 -0.10
N CYS A 278 21.39 -12.91 0.84
CA CYS A 278 21.26 -14.36 0.91
C CYS A 278 20.52 -14.94 -0.31
N THR A 279 19.68 -14.14 -0.99
CA THR A 279 18.92 -14.59 -2.16
C THR A 279 19.81 -14.91 -3.36
N ALA A 280 20.96 -14.24 -3.49
CA ALA A 280 21.95 -14.52 -4.54
C ALA A 280 22.52 -15.95 -4.45
N GLN A 281 22.49 -16.57 -3.27
CA GLN A 281 22.97 -17.94 -3.06
C GLN A 281 21.93 -19.02 -3.41
N LEU A 282 20.69 -18.64 -3.71
CA LEU A 282 19.58 -19.58 -3.89
C LEU A 282 19.81 -20.53 -5.07
N ASP A 283 20.27 -20.01 -6.22
CA ASP A 283 20.51 -20.84 -7.42
C ASP A 283 21.61 -21.88 -7.16
N ALA A 284 22.68 -21.42 -6.54
CA ALA A 284 23.84 -22.20 -6.15
C ALA A 284 23.45 -23.33 -5.16
N ALA A 285 22.69 -22.99 -4.12
CA ALA A 285 22.19 -23.94 -3.13
C ALA A 285 21.23 -24.98 -3.74
N ARG A 286 20.30 -24.56 -4.61
CA ARG A 286 19.36 -25.49 -5.30
C ARG A 286 20.09 -26.42 -6.25
N THR A 287 21.05 -25.91 -7.02
CA THR A 287 21.87 -26.71 -7.94
C THR A 287 22.61 -27.81 -7.18
N PHE A 288 23.23 -27.46 -6.06
CA PHE A 288 23.88 -28.43 -5.19
C PHE A 288 22.90 -29.48 -4.63
N LEU A 289 21.73 -29.08 -4.13
CA LEU A 289 20.74 -30.01 -3.59
C LEU A 289 20.15 -30.97 -4.64
N HIS A 290 20.03 -30.52 -5.89
CA HIS A 290 19.46 -31.34 -6.97
C HIS A 290 20.48 -32.26 -7.64
N SER A 291 21.72 -31.79 -7.84
CA SER A 291 22.72 -32.47 -8.68
C SER A 291 24.01 -32.85 -7.95
N GLY A 292 24.23 -32.35 -6.74
CA GLY A 292 25.50 -32.47 -6.03
C GLY A 292 26.64 -31.61 -6.59
N ALA A 293 26.40 -30.86 -7.67
CA ALA A 293 27.40 -29.99 -8.27
C ALA A 293 27.73 -28.82 -7.35
N GLN A 294 29.03 -28.56 -7.17
CA GLN A 294 29.54 -27.42 -6.42
C GLN A 294 29.70 -26.22 -7.37
N PRO A 295 28.99 -25.11 -7.14
CA PRO A 295 29.14 -23.88 -7.91
C PRO A 295 30.55 -23.28 -7.75
N GLU A 296 31.07 -22.63 -8.78
CA GLU A 296 32.40 -22.00 -8.70
C GLU A 296 32.46 -20.99 -7.55
N GLY A 297 33.51 -21.08 -6.73
CA GLY A 297 33.77 -20.17 -5.61
C GLY A 297 32.91 -20.40 -4.36
N THR A 298 32.02 -21.40 -4.33
CA THR A 298 31.17 -21.68 -3.15
C THR A 298 31.13 -23.17 -2.83
N THR A 299 31.43 -23.53 -1.58
CA THR A 299 31.34 -24.92 -1.11
C THR A 299 30.12 -25.09 -0.22
N PHE A 300 29.18 -25.93 -0.64
CA PHE A 300 28.00 -26.27 0.15
C PHE A 300 28.13 -27.66 0.80
N THR A 301 27.72 -27.74 2.06
CA THR A 301 27.19 -28.97 2.67
C THR A 301 25.67 -29.03 2.49
N ARG A 302 25.06 -30.22 2.63
CA ARG A 302 23.60 -30.38 2.57
C ARG A 302 22.87 -29.43 3.52
N ASP A 303 23.36 -29.34 4.76
CA ASP A 303 22.76 -28.50 5.79
C ASP A 303 22.90 -27.01 5.47
N SER A 304 24.07 -26.58 4.98
CA SER A 304 24.29 -25.18 4.59
C SER A 304 23.41 -24.76 3.41
N ALA A 305 23.19 -25.65 2.43
CA ALA A 305 22.31 -25.37 1.30
C ALA A 305 20.84 -25.30 1.73
N LEU A 306 20.38 -26.24 2.57
CA LEU A 306 19.03 -26.18 3.15
C LEU A 306 18.82 -24.90 3.96
N PHE A 307 19.83 -24.47 4.71
CA PHE A 307 19.78 -23.25 5.49
C PHE A 307 19.66 -21.97 4.64
N VAL A 308 20.22 -21.94 3.43
CA VAL A 308 19.97 -20.84 2.47
C VAL A 308 18.50 -20.79 2.06
N LEU A 309 17.90 -21.95 1.76
CA LEU A 309 16.47 -22.03 1.42
C LEU A 309 15.58 -21.58 2.60
N GLU A 310 15.93 -21.97 3.82
CA GLU A 310 15.23 -21.56 5.04
C GLU A 310 15.33 -20.04 5.27
N GLN A 311 16.50 -19.44 5.04
CA GLN A 311 16.68 -18.00 5.14
C GLN A 311 15.77 -17.26 4.15
N VAL A 312 15.77 -17.64 2.87
CA VAL A 312 14.90 -17.02 1.86
C VAL A 312 13.42 -17.15 2.25
N ALA A 313 13.00 -18.33 2.71
CA ALA A 313 11.64 -18.56 3.16
C ALA A 313 11.27 -17.75 4.42
N ALA A 314 12.21 -17.55 5.34
CA ALA A 314 12.02 -16.75 6.56
C ALA A 314 11.81 -15.27 6.23
N ILE A 315 12.64 -14.69 5.33
CA ILE A 315 12.44 -13.29 4.88
C ILE A 315 11.08 -13.13 4.20
N ALA A 316 10.73 -14.06 3.30
CA ALA A 316 9.45 -14.03 2.60
C ALA A 316 8.25 -14.11 3.56
N ALA A 317 8.31 -14.99 4.56
CA ALA A 317 7.25 -15.12 5.56
C ALA A 317 7.05 -13.80 6.34
N GLY A 318 8.13 -13.17 6.78
CA GLY A 318 8.07 -11.86 7.42
C GLY A 318 7.45 -10.79 6.52
N ALA A 319 7.91 -10.69 5.28
CA ALA A 319 7.39 -9.71 4.31
C ALA A 319 5.89 -9.91 4.01
N ILE A 320 5.44 -11.16 3.85
CA ILE A 320 4.02 -11.48 3.59
C ILE A 320 3.14 -11.12 4.79
N ILE A 321 3.55 -11.49 6.01
CA ILE A 321 2.82 -11.14 7.23
C ILE A 321 2.71 -9.62 7.36
N GLY A 322 3.83 -8.91 7.20
CA GLY A 322 3.86 -7.45 7.26
C GLY A 322 2.92 -6.82 6.23
N LEU A 323 2.98 -7.27 4.97
CA LEU A 323 2.12 -6.77 3.90
C LEU A 323 0.64 -6.95 4.20
N ASN A 324 0.25 -8.16 4.60
CA ASN A 324 -1.15 -8.51 4.85
C ASN A 324 -1.71 -7.75 6.05
N VAL A 325 -0.97 -7.68 7.16
CA VAL A 325 -1.44 -6.92 8.33
C VAL A 325 -1.53 -5.43 8.02
N MET A 326 -0.53 -4.84 7.35
CA MET A 326 -0.59 -3.43 6.96
C MET A 326 -1.79 -3.13 6.06
N ARG A 327 -2.12 -4.04 5.14
CA ARG A 327 -3.31 -3.95 4.28
C ARG A 327 -4.61 -4.00 5.07
N GLU A 328 -4.75 -4.92 6.01
CA GLU A 328 -5.95 -4.99 6.86
C GLU A 328 -6.07 -3.75 7.75
N ASP A 329 -4.97 -3.29 8.35
CA ASP A 329 -4.96 -2.09 9.18
C ASP A 329 -5.31 -0.83 8.35
N PHE A 330 -4.80 -0.72 7.12
CA PHE A 330 -5.15 0.35 6.19
C PHE A 330 -6.65 0.34 5.85
N LEU A 331 -7.23 -0.82 5.60
CA LEU A 331 -8.65 -0.96 5.24
C LEU A 331 -9.60 -0.71 6.43
N ARG A 332 -9.10 -0.81 7.67
CA ARG A 332 -9.85 -0.49 8.90
C ARG A 332 -9.80 0.98 9.29
N ALA A 333 -8.91 1.76 8.69
CA ALA A 333 -8.68 3.14 9.07
C ALA A 333 -9.78 4.13 8.62
N PRO A 334 -10.31 4.07 7.38
CA PRO A 334 -11.34 5.00 6.93
C PRO A 334 -12.65 4.76 7.69
N GLN A 335 -13.14 5.78 8.41
CA GLN A 335 -14.36 5.65 9.20
C GLN A 335 -15.64 5.90 8.39
N MET A 336 -15.56 6.64 7.29
CA MET A 336 -16.72 7.10 6.51
C MET A 336 -16.99 6.29 5.24
N LEU A 337 -16.15 5.30 4.95
CA LEU A 337 -16.28 4.48 3.76
C LEU A 337 -17.17 3.28 4.01
N THR A 338 -18.00 2.96 3.01
CA THR A 338 -18.89 1.81 3.03
C THR A 338 -18.12 0.51 2.74
N PRO A 339 -18.66 -0.68 3.11
CA PRO A 339 -18.03 -1.97 2.79
C PRO A 339 -17.76 -2.17 1.30
N LYS A 340 -18.61 -1.60 0.43
CA LYS A 340 -18.43 -1.64 -1.02
C LYS A 340 -17.26 -0.79 -1.48
N GLU A 341 -17.06 0.39 -0.88
CA GLU A 341 -15.90 1.24 -1.19
C GLU A 341 -14.61 0.60 -0.67
N LEU A 342 -14.63 -0.01 0.51
CA LEU A 342 -13.49 -0.76 1.05
C LEU A 342 -13.10 -1.95 0.17
N SER A 343 -14.05 -2.65 -0.46
CA SER A 343 -13.74 -3.74 -1.39
C SER A 343 -13.06 -3.24 -2.67
N VAL A 344 -13.46 -2.05 -3.16
CA VAL A 344 -12.79 -1.39 -4.29
C VAL A 344 -11.37 -0.99 -3.91
N ILE A 345 -11.17 -0.38 -2.74
CA ILE A 345 -9.83 -0.02 -2.25
C ILE A 345 -8.95 -1.27 -2.16
N ARG A 346 -9.46 -2.36 -1.59
CA ARG A 346 -8.72 -3.63 -1.50
C ARG A 346 -8.25 -4.12 -2.88
N ALA A 347 -9.09 -4.00 -3.91
CA ALA A 347 -8.73 -4.39 -5.27
C ALA A 347 -7.71 -3.44 -5.95
N LEU A 348 -7.72 -2.15 -5.59
CA LEU A 348 -6.82 -1.15 -6.15
C LEU A 348 -5.45 -1.09 -5.47
N LEU A 349 -5.42 -1.34 -4.16
CA LEU A 349 -4.24 -1.13 -3.32
C LEU A 349 -3.07 -2.07 -3.68
N GLY A 350 -3.39 -3.33 -4.02
CA GLY A 350 -2.37 -4.34 -4.33
C GLY A 350 -1.32 -4.44 -3.22
N PRO A 351 -0.02 -4.49 -3.55
CA PRO A 351 1.06 -4.54 -2.57
C PRO A 351 1.60 -3.14 -2.20
N PHE A 352 0.74 -2.11 -2.14
CA PHE A 352 1.16 -0.71 -1.90
C PHE A 352 2.17 -0.18 -2.93
N SER A 353 2.04 -0.61 -4.19
CA SER A 353 2.79 0.00 -5.30
C SER A 353 2.37 1.46 -5.50
N LEU A 354 3.28 2.33 -5.97
CA LEU A 354 2.99 3.73 -6.31
C LEU A 354 1.72 3.87 -7.17
N ARG A 355 1.60 3.06 -8.22
CA ARG A 355 0.41 3.06 -9.09
C ARG A 355 -0.89 2.69 -8.36
N GLY A 356 -0.82 1.71 -7.45
CA GLY A 356 -1.95 1.32 -6.62
C GLY A 356 -2.35 2.43 -5.65
N LEU A 357 -1.37 3.02 -4.97
CA LEU A 357 -1.56 4.13 -4.04
C LEU A 357 -2.15 5.37 -4.73
N HIS A 358 -1.64 5.78 -5.90
CA HIS A 358 -2.24 6.88 -6.65
C HIS A 358 -3.73 6.65 -6.93
N ARG A 359 -4.10 5.44 -7.37
CA ARG A 359 -5.50 5.08 -7.64
C ARG A 359 -6.35 5.09 -6.37
N VAL A 360 -5.81 4.57 -5.27
CA VAL A 360 -6.49 4.54 -3.97
C VAL A 360 -6.72 5.96 -3.46
N ILE A 361 -5.71 6.84 -3.48
CA ILE A 361 -5.86 8.23 -3.03
C ILE A 361 -6.90 8.96 -3.86
N SER A 362 -6.87 8.89 -5.19
CA SER A 362 -7.89 9.52 -6.02
C SER A 362 -9.30 9.02 -5.68
N PHE A 363 -9.46 7.69 -5.53
CA PHE A 363 -10.74 7.09 -5.20
C PHE A 363 -11.24 7.51 -3.81
N VAL A 364 -10.36 7.50 -2.82
CA VAL A 364 -10.65 7.89 -1.44
C VAL A 364 -11.06 9.35 -1.36
N LEU A 365 -10.36 10.27 -2.05
CA LEU A 365 -10.73 11.69 -2.10
C LEU A 365 -12.14 11.86 -2.68
N GLU A 366 -12.46 11.16 -3.78
CA GLU A 366 -13.80 11.18 -4.39
C GLU A 366 -14.86 10.63 -3.43
N SER A 367 -14.61 9.46 -2.82
CA SER A 367 -15.53 8.84 -1.87
C SER A 367 -15.76 9.69 -0.62
N GLN A 368 -14.71 10.31 -0.09
CA GLN A 368 -14.81 11.19 1.07
C GLN A 368 -15.62 12.45 0.74
N PHE A 369 -15.41 13.03 -0.46
CA PHE A 369 -16.23 14.17 -0.90
C PHE A 369 -17.71 13.78 -1.03
N ILE A 370 -18.01 12.62 -1.60
CA ILE A 370 -19.37 12.07 -1.64
C ILE A 370 -19.93 11.88 -0.22
N ALA A 371 -19.12 11.41 0.73
CA ALA A 371 -19.54 11.24 2.12
C ALA A 371 -19.91 12.58 2.78
N ILE A 372 -19.15 13.65 2.54
CA ILE A 372 -19.50 15.01 2.98
C ILE A 372 -20.86 15.44 2.40
N LEU A 373 -21.06 15.28 1.08
CA LEU A 373 -22.33 15.62 0.45
C LEU A 373 -23.50 14.81 1.01
N ARG A 374 -23.31 13.53 1.33
CA ARG A 374 -24.32 12.69 1.99
C ARG A 374 -24.66 13.21 3.38
N ARG A 375 -23.68 13.70 4.16
CA ARG A 375 -23.95 14.30 5.48
C ARG A 375 -24.86 15.53 5.36
N CYS A 376 -24.70 16.33 4.31
CA CYS A 376 -25.56 17.49 4.02
C CYS A 376 -27.04 17.11 3.78
N PHE A 377 -27.36 15.84 3.51
CA PHE A 377 -28.73 15.41 3.23
C PHE A 377 -29.66 15.54 4.46
N GLY A 378 -29.10 15.32 5.67
CA GLY A 378 -29.85 15.31 6.92
C GLY A 378 -31.16 14.52 6.84
N GLU A 379 -32.25 15.11 7.34
CA GLU A 379 -33.58 14.49 7.39
C GLU A 379 -34.23 14.22 6.02
N ASP A 380 -33.70 14.82 4.95
CA ASP A 380 -34.28 14.71 3.60
C ASP A 380 -33.57 13.67 2.73
N ALA A 381 -32.76 12.79 3.31
CA ALA A 381 -31.96 11.79 2.59
C ALA A 381 -32.78 10.93 1.61
N GLY A 382 -34.03 10.58 1.94
CA GLY A 382 -34.91 9.81 1.04
C GLY A 382 -35.38 10.57 -0.22
N LYS A 383 -35.11 11.87 -0.33
CA LYS A 383 -35.54 12.74 -1.44
C LYS A 383 -34.36 13.16 -2.33
N MET A 384 -33.15 12.71 -2.01
CA MET A 384 -31.92 13.09 -2.69
C MET A 384 -31.11 11.86 -3.09
N GLN A 385 -30.37 11.98 -4.19
CA GLN A 385 -29.43 10.96 -4.64
C GLN A 385 -28.17 11.62 -5.16
N ILE A 386 -27.01 11.01 -4.92
CA ILE A 386 -25.75 11.42 -5.55
C ILE A 386 -25.49 10.52 -6.75
N ARG A 387 -25.14 11.12 -7.89
CA ARG A 387 -24.67 10.44 -9.08
C ARG A 387 -23.31 10.99 -9.49
N THR A 388 -22.39 10.10 -9.80
CA THR A 388 -21.10 10.46 -10.37
C THR A 388 -21.15 10.28 -11.87
N VAL A 389 -20.85 11.33 -12.62
CA VAL A 389 -20.71 11.31 -14.07
C VAL A 389 -19.22 11.30 -14.40
N ARG A 390 -18.80 10.37 -15.25
CA ARG A 390 -17.41 10.20 -15.64
C ARG A 390 -17.28 10.31 -17.15
N GLU A 391 -16.43 11.20 -17.61
CA GLU A 391 -16.13 11.40 -19.02
C GLU A 391 -14.63 11.21 -19.24
N ARG A 392 -14.23 10.48 -20.28
CA ARG A 392 -12.80 10.30 -20.55
C ARG A 392 -12.22 11.57 -21.14
N ARG A 393 -11.12 12.02 -20.55
CA ARG A 393 -10.39 13.25 -20.90
C ARG A 393 -8.98 12.92 -21.38
N VAL A 394 -8.56 13.59 -22.44
CA VAL A 394 -7.20 13.53 -22.99
C VAL A 394 -6.70 14.94 -23.29
N PRO A 395 -5.37 15.18 -23.27
CA PRO A 395 -4.81 16.46 -23.67
C PRO A 395 -5.17 16.80 -25.12
N ALA A 396 -5.55 18.04 -25.39
CA ALA A 396 -5.86 18.51 -26.74
C ALA A 396 -4.67 18.36 -27.69
N ALA A 397 -3.44 18.55 -27.18
CA ALA A 397 -2.21 18.32 -27.93
C ALA A 397 -2.06 16.87 -28.42
N ALA A 398 -2.42 15.88 -27.59
CA ALA A 398 -2.35 14.47 -27.95
C ALA A 398 -3.36 14.11 -29.05
N VAL A 399 -4.53 14.78 -29.07
CA VAL A 399 -5.52 14.64 -30.15
C VAL A 399 -5.02 15.33 -31.43
N ALA A 400 -4.37 16.49 -31.32
CA ALA A 400 -3.80 17.20 -32.46
C ALA A 400 -2.68 16.40 -33.15
N ASP A 401 -1.87 15.65 -32.39
CA ASP A 401 -0.83 14.79 -32.95
C ASP A 401 -1.38 13.68 -33.87
N LEU A 402 -2.63 13.27 -33.70
CA LEU A 402 -3.28 12.29 -34.58
C LEU A 402 -3.53 12.81 -35.99
N GLU A 403 -3.45 14.13 -36.24
CA GLU A 403 -3.59 14.70 -37.59
C GLU A 403 -2.50 14.14 -38.52
N LYS A 404 -1.30 13.86 -37.97
CA LYS A 404 -0.18 13.21 -38.68
C LYS A 404 -0.51 11.78 -39.15
N LEU A 405 -1.50 11.14 -38.53
CA LEU A 405 -1.96 9.78 -38.81
C LEU A 405 -3.29 9.74 -39.59
N GLY A 406 -3.75 10.88 -40.13
CA GLY A 406 -4.99 10.94 -40.93
C GLY A 406 -6.25 11.28 -40.14
N MET A 407 -6.12 11.77 -38.90
CA MET A 407 -7.25 12.35 -38.16
C MET A 407 -7.64 13.70 -38.79
N ASN A 408 -8.83 13.79 -39.38
CA ASN A 408 -9.35 15.05 -39.90
C ASN A 408 -10.37 15.68 -38.94
N ARG A 409 -10.73 16.94 -39.20
CA ARG A 409 -11.67 17.71 -38.36
C ARG A 409 -13.02 17.02 -38.16
N ILE A 410 -13.55 16.33 -39.18
CA ILE A 410 -14.84 15.65 -39.12
C ILE A 410 -14.76 14.45 -38.17
N ARG A 411 -13.76 13.57 -38.38
CA ARG A 411 -13.48 12.42 -37.52
C ARG A 411 -13.25 12.86 -36.07
N ARG A 412 -12.43 13.90 -35.87
CA ARG A 412 -12.15 14.48 -34.56
C ARG A 412 -13.41 14.94 -33.83
N ASN A 413 -14.26 15.74 -34.47
CA ASN A 413 -15.48 16.27 -33.86
C ASN A 413 -16.55 15.21 -33.59
N LYS A 414 -16.41 14.00 -34.14
CA LYS A 414 -17.30 12.86 -33.92
C LYS A 414 -16.82 11.95 -32.79
N ILE A 415 -15.54 12.04 -32.43
CA ILE A 415 -14.93 11.26 -31.35
C ILE A 415 -14.76 12.12 -30.10
N TRP A 416 -14.45 13.41 -30.25
CA TRP A 416 -14.20 14.31 -29.14
C TRP A 416 -14.97 15.62 -29.23
N ARG A 417 -15.16 16.24 -28.07
CA ARG A 417 -15.53 17.65 -27.89
C ARG A 417 -14.50 18.36 -27.02
N GLN A 418 -14.42 19.68 -27.14
CA GLN A 418 -13.64 20.49 -26.21
C GLN A 418 -14.17 20.31 -24.78
N ASP A 419 -13.28 20.16 -23.79
CA ASP A 419 -13.69 20.23 -22.39
C ASP A 419 -14.12 21.67 -22.07
N PRO A 420 -15.39 21.92 -21.68
CA PRO A 420 -15.85 23.28 -21.39
C PRO A 420 -15.15 23.92 -20.19
N ASP A 421 -14.45 23.12 -19.38
CA ASP A 421 -13.84 23.57 -18.12
C ASP A 421 -12.30 23.61 -18.17
N ASP A 422 -11.72 23.18 -19.30
CA ASP A 422 -10.28 23.17 -19.56
C ASP A 422 -9.98 23.26 -21.07
N ASP A 423 -9.51 24.41 -21.52
CA ASP A 423 -9.15 24.65 -22.93
C ASP A 423 -7.98 23.74 -23.41
N GLY A 424 -7.19 23.21 -22.47
CA GLY A 424 -6.08 22.29 -22.76
C GLY A 424 -6.50 20.84 -23.02
N SER A 425 -7.78 20.51 -22.86
CA SER A 425 -8.26 19.12 -22.83
C SER A 425 -9.48 18.85 -23.74
N MET A 426 -9.58 17.62 -24.21
CA MET A 426 -10.69 17.13 -25.02
C MET A 426 -11.38 15.95 -24.32
N LEU A 427 -12.70 15.89 -24.40
CA LEU A 427 -13.53 14.82 -23.85
C LEU A 427 -13.97 13.88 -24.95
N PHE A 428 -13.85 12.57 -24.71
CA PHE A 428 -14.45 11.57 -25.58
C PHE A 428 -15.98 11.67 -25.52
N LEU A 429 -16.63 11.58 -26.69
CA LEU A 429 -18.09 11.56 -26.82
C LEU A 429 -18.70 10.19 -26.51
N MET A 430 -17.89 9.12 -26.56
CA MET A 430 -18.34 7.74 -26.38
C MET A 430 -18.21 7.32 -24.93
N ALA A 431 -19.20 6.56 -24.46
CA ALA A 431 -19.22 6.03 -23.10
C ALA A 431 -18.47 4.69 -22.99
N SER A 432 -18.30 3.96 -24.10
CA SER A 432 -17.69 2.63 -24.11
C SER A 432 -16.66 2.42 -25.23
N VAL A 433 -15.74 1.46 -25.02
CA VAL A 433 -14.80 0.99 -26.05
C VAL A 433 -15.55 0.53 -27.30
N GLN A 434 -16.70 -0.15 -27.11
CA GLN A 434 -17.49 -0.67 -28.22
C GLN A 434 -18.04 0.45 -29.09
N GLU A 435 -18.57 1.52 -28.48
CA GLU A 435 -19.01 2.71 -29.21
C GLU A 435 -17.87 3.39 -29.96
N LEU A 436 -16.69 3.49 -29.32
CA LEU A 436 -15.49 4.02 -29.97
C LEU A 436 -15.11 3.17 -31.19
N GLN A 437 -15.04 1.84 -31.05
CA GLN A 437 -14.74 0.92 -32.14
C GLN A 437 -15.75 1.02 -33.28
N ASN A 438 -17.04 1.10 -32.97
CA ASN A 438 -18.09 1.27 -33.98
C ASN A 438 -17.91 2.57 -34.78
N ILE A 439 -17.55 3.66 -34.12
CA ILE A 439 -17.28 4.95 -34.77
C ILE A 439 -16.01 4.88 -35.62
N MET A 440 -14.93 4.29 -35.12
CA MET A 440 -13.69 4.12 -35.89
C MET A 440 -13.92 3.25 -37.14
N HIS A 441 -14.70 2.18 -37.02
CA HIS A 441 -15.09 1.33 -38.13
C HIS A 441 -15.97 2.08 -39.15
N LEU A 442 -16.95 2.86 -38.68
CA LEU A 442 -17.80 3.69 -39.55
C LEU A 442 -16.97 4.68 -40.39
N PHE A 443 -15.92 5.26 -39.82
CA PHE A 443 -15.01 6.18 -40.52
C PHE A 443 -13.92 5.48 -41.35
N GLN A 444 -13.91 4.14 -41.38
CA GLN A 444 -12.91 3.32 -42.05
C GLN A 444 -11.48 3.81 -41.75
N MET A 445 -11.19 3.96 -40.46
CA MET A 445 -9.89 4.45 -40.03
C MET A 445 -8.78 3.46 -40.37
N GLU A 446 -7.63 4.01 -40.73
CA GLU A 446 -6.41 3.26 -40.97
C GLU A 446 -5.97 2.54 -39.67
N ALA A 447 -5.31 1.38 -39.79
CA ALA A 447 -4.92 0.58 -38.62
C ALA A 447 -4.04 1.36 -37.62
N ALA A 448 -3.07 2.13 -38.13
CA ALA A 448 -2.19 2.95 -37.30
C ALA A 448 -2.95 4.05 -36.55
N LEU A 449 -3.97 4.65 -37.18
CA LEU A 449 -4.80 5.67 -36.53
C LEU A 449 -5.70 5.02 -35.46
N THR A 450 -6.30 3.87 -35.79
CA THR A 450 -7.13 3.09 -34.87
C THR A 450 -6.35 2.73 -33.61
N ASP A 451 -5.14 2.18 -33.75
CA ASP A 451 -4.27 1.84 -32.62
C ASP A 451 -3.91 3.06 -31.78
N ALA A 452 -3.62 4.21 -32.41
CA ALA A 452 -3.30 5.44 -31.69
C ALA A 452 -4.50 5.97 -30.89
N VAL A 453 -5.70 5.93 -31.46
CA VAL A 453 -6.94 6.33 -30.77
C VAL A 453 -7.28 5.39 -29.62
N THR A 454 -7.12 4.07 -29.82
CA THR A 454 -7.31 3.08 -28.76
C THR A 454 -6.32 3.29 -27.61
N LYS A 455 -5.05 3.55 -27.91
CA LYS A 455 -4.04 3.89 -26.88
C LYS A 455 -4.44 5.13 -26.08
N LEU A 456 -4.90 6.20 -26.74
CA LEU A 456 -5.39 7.39 -26.04
C LEU A 456 -6.60 7.10 -25.17
N TRP A 457 -7.52 6.25 -25.62
CA TRP A 457 -8.67 5.84 -24.83
C TRP A 457 -8.24 5.09 -23.57
N ASP A 458 -7.32 4.13 -23.70
CA ASP A 458 -6.85 3.30 -22.59
C ASP A 458 -6.07 4.11 -21.54
N SER A 459 -5.32 5.12 -21.99
CA SER A 459 -4.58 6.03 -21.11
C SER A 459 -5.38 7.24 -20.61
N ALA A 460 -6.60 7.45 -21.10
CA ALA A 460 -7.40 8.64 -20.76
C ALA A 460 -7.72 8.69 -19.26
N ALA A 461 -7.48 9.86 -18.66
CA ALA A 461 -7.97 10.15 -17.31
C ALA A 461 -9.49 10.37 -17.36
N PHE A 462 -10.15 10.29 -16.21
CA PHE A 462 -11.57 10.65 -16.11
C PHE A 462 -11.72 12.08 -15.59
N LYS A 463 -12.51 12.88 -16.29
CA LYS A 463 -13.20 14.03 -15.69
C LYS A 463 -14.37 13.49 -14.87
N VAL A 464 -14.49 13.95 -13.64
CA VAL A 464 -15.49 13.47 -12.68
C VAL A 464 -16.35 14.62 -12.20
N ASP A 465 -17.65 14.52 -12.46
CA ASP A 465 -18.67 15.43 -11.94
C ASP A 465 -19.55 14.70 -10.91
N ILE A 466 -19.71 15.28 -9.73
CA ILE A 466 -20.49 14.73 -8.64
C ILE A 466 -21.79 15.54 -8.54
N ARG A 467 -22.90 14.90 -8.89
CA ARG A 467 -24.23 15.54 -8.99
C ARG A 467 -25.13 15.11 -7.85
N VAL A 468 -25.61 16.08 -7.08
CA VAL A 468 -26.68 15.89 -6.10
C VAL A 468 -28.01 16.18 -6.81
N HIS A 469 -28.84 15.15 -6.97
CA HIS A 469 -30.17 15.29 -7.54
C HIS A 469 -31.19 15.38 -6.39
N ILE A 470 -31.92 16.47 -6.37
CA ILE A 470 -32.96 16.78 -5.38
C ILE A 470 -34.32 16.60 -6.07
N ASN A 471 -35.14 15.67 -5.57
CA ASN A 471 -36.44 15.39 -6.16
C ASN A 471 -37.49 16.41 -5.69
N LEU A 472 -37.87 17.32 -6.60
CA LEU A 472 -38.81 18.40 -6.32
C LEU A 472 -40.23 17.88 -6.06
N GLU A 473 -40.62 16.78 -6.70
CA GLU A 473 -41.95 16.19 -6.54
C GLU A 473 -42.11 15.51 -5.17
N LEU A 474 -41.09 14.77 -4.72
CA LEU A 474 -41.09 14.19 -3.38
C LEU A 474 -41.05 15.27 -2.30
N LEU A 475 -40.31 16.35 -2.54
CA LEU A 475 -40.29 17.49 -1.63
C LEU A 475 -41.66 18.16 -1.54
N SER A 476 -42.30 18.47 -2.67
CA SER A 476 -43.60 19.15 -2.69
C SER A 476 -44.72 18.37 -2.00
N ARG A 477 -44.60 17.04 -1.88
CA ARG A 477 -45.54 16.21 -1.11
C ARG A 477 -45.37 16.32 0.41
N THR A 478 -44.23 16.84 0.87
CA THR A 478 -43.85 16.88 2.30
C THR A 478 -43.78 18.29 2.88
N THR A 479 -43.98 19.33 2.07
CA THR A 479 -43.97 20.73 2.52
C THR A 479 -45.05 21.53 1.82
N THR A 480 -45.60 22.51 2.53
CA THR A 480 -46.52 23.52 1.96
C THR A 480 -45.77 24.67 1.28
N ASN A 481 -44.49 24.89 1.61
CA ASN A 481 -43.64 25.91 1.02
C ASN A 481 -42.36 25.28 0.44
N LEU A 482 -42.40 24.96 -0.85
CA LEU A 482 -41.29 24.33 -1.56
C LEU A 482 -40.05 25.23 -1.61
N ASN A 483 -40.22 26.53 -1.83
CA ASN A 483 -39.09 27.47 -1.96
C ASN A 483 -38.32 27.60 -0.65
N GLN A 484 -39.04 27.72 0.48
CA GLN A 484 -38.40 27.74 1.80
C GLN A 484 -37.66 26.42 2.08
N LYS A 485 -38.30 25.28 1.79
CA LYS A 485 -37.66 23.97 2.00
C LYS A 485 -36.43 23.76 1.11
N LEU A 486 -36.46 24.25 -0.12
CA LEU A 486 -35.31 24.24 -1.02
C LEU A 486 -34.19 25.14 -0.50
N ALA A 487 -34.50 26.34 -0.01
CA ALA A 487 -33.52 27.22 0.60
C ALA A 487 -32.87 26.57 1.84
N GLU A 488 -33.65 25.89 2.68
CA GLU A 488 -33.11 25.11 3.82
C GLU A 488 -32.19 23.97 3.37
N ILE A 489 -32.56 23.24 2.31
CA ILE A 489 -31.73 22.17 1.75
C ILE A 489 -30.42 22.75 1.22
N LEU A 490 -30.49 23.77 0.38
CA LEU A 490 -29.34 24.43 -0.22
C LEU A 490 -28.42 25.06 0.83
N ALA A 491 -28.98 25.62 1.90
CA ALA A 491 -28.21 26.14 3.03
C ALA A 491 -27.37 25.07 3.73
N ARG A 492 -27.80 23.79 3.77
CA ARG A 492 -26.98 22.68 4.29
C ARG A 492 -25.79 22.33 3.40
N PHE A 493 -25.86 22.67 2.11
CA PHE A 493 -24.72 22.64 1.20
C PHE A 493 -23.91 23.94 1.25
N GLY A 494 -24.27 24.88 2.15
CA GLY A 494 -23.68 26.20 2.31
C GLY A 494 -24.03 27.20 1.20
N ILE A 495 -25.06 26.91 0.40
CA ILE A 495 -25.54 27.76 -0.68
C ILE A 495 -26.59 28.71 -0.10
N SER A 496 -26.23 30.00 0.00
CA SER A 496 -27.06 31.03 0.66
C SER A 496 -27.69 32.05 -0.29
N ARG A 497 -27.30 32.04 -1.56
CA ARG A 497 -27.91 32.85 -2.63
C ARG A 497 -28.25 31.97 -3.83
N LEU A 498 -29.44 32.17 -4.39
CA LEU A 498 -29.95 31.53 -5.60
C LEU A 498 -30.07 32.57 -6.71
#